data_AF-A0A1G0D7Y6-F1
#
_entry.id   AF-A0A1G0D7Y6-F1
#
_cell.length_a   1.000
_cell.length_b   1.000
_cell.length_c   1.000
_cell.angle_alpha   90.00
_cell.angle_beta   90.00
_cell.angle_gamma   90.00
#
_symmetry.space_group_name_H-M   'P 1'
#
loop_
_entity.id
_entity.type
_entity.pdbx_description
1 polymer ?
#
loop_
_entity_poly.entity_id
_entity_poly.type
_entity_poly.pdbx_seq_one_letter_code
_entity_poly.pdbx_strand_id
1 'polypeptide(L)'
;DIRSALDAYKKAADEGRVEITVDASGYPSSLEILVQGVTDLRDPNKRTIRFLRRLPRDPMYPDPEASAQDTWGKRSYESDPDAPREGADVYNVYSLSRETGMNGIAYREW
;
A
#
# COMPACT_ATOMS: atom_id res chain seq x y z
N ASP A 1 5.11 -5.04 8.18
CA ASP A 1 4.79 -5.55 6.83
C ASP A 1 4.16 -4.42 6.01
N ILE A 2 4.24 -4.46 4.67
CA ILE A 2 3.68 -3.41 3.79
C ILE A 2 2.15 -3.34 3.88
N ARG A 3 1.45 -4.47 4.01
CA ARG A 3 -0.02 -4.49 4.16
C ARG A 3 -0.43 -3.91 5.50
N SER A 4 0.28 -4.25 6.58
CA SER A 4 0.05 -3.60 7.89
C SER A 4 0.26 -2.09 7.86
N ALA A 5 1.13 -1.57 7.00
CA ALA A 5 1.33 -0.14 6.83
C ALA A 5 0.17 0.53 6.08
N LEU A 6 -0.43 -0.16 5.09
CA LEU A 6 -1.67 0.28 4.43
C LEU A 6 -2.84 0.32 5.44
N ASP A 7 -2.99 -0.72 6.25
CA ASP A 7 -4.02 -0.76 7.30
C ASP A 7 -3.82 0.35 8.35
N ALA A 8 -2.56 0.61 8.73
CA ALA A 8 -2.24 1.69 9.65
C ALA A 8 -2.53 3.07 9.04
N TYR A 9 -2.32 3.26 7.73
CA TYR A 9 -2.70 4.48 7.02
C TYR A 9 -4.22 4.65 7.04
N LYS A 10 -4.97 3.61 6.66
CA LYS A 10 -6.44 3.64 6.69
C LYS A 10 -6.98 3.99 8.07
N LYS A 11 -6.42 3.39 9.12
CA LYS A 11 -6.77 3.73 10.50
C LYS A 11 -6.49 5.19 10.83
N ALA A 12 -5.34 5.73 10.42
CA ALA A 12 -5.00 7.13 10.66
C ALA A 12 -5.95 8.08 9.90
N ALA A 13 -6.36 7.72 8.68
CA ALA A 13 -7.38 8.44 7.93
C ALA A 13 -8.75 8.43 8.66
N ASP A 14 -9.20 7.26 9.12
CA ASP A 14 -10.46 7.11 9.87
C ASP A 14 -10.44 7.88 11.21
N GLU A 15 -9.26 8.02 11.83
CA GLU A 15 -9.05 8.83 13.03
C GLU A 15 -8.98 10.34 12.75
N GLY A 16 -9.08 10.77 11.48
CA GLY A 16 -8.96 12.17 11.05
C GLY A 16 -7.56 12.75 11.18
N ARG A 17 -6.52 11.89 11.24
CA ARG A 17 -5.11 12.30 11.33
C ARG A 17 -4.52 12.60 9.96
N VAL A 18 -5.11 12.06 8.90
CA VAL A 18 -4.68 12.26 7.52
C VAL A 18 -5.75 13.04 6.78
N GLU A 19 -5.33 13.95 5.91
CA GLU A 19 -6.26 14.65 5.01
C GLU A 19 -6.82 13.65 3.99
N ILE A 20 -8.15 13.52 3.95
CA ILE A 20 -8.86 12.72 2.96
C ILE A 20 -9.87 13.60 2.23
N THR A 21 -9.99 13.41 0.92
CA THR A 21 -11.09 14.01 0.16
C THR A 21 -12.38 13.24 0.44
N VAL A 22 -13.53 13.88 0.20
CA VAL A 22 -14.85 13.28 0.49
C VAL A 22 -15.06 11.97 -0.29
N ASP A 23 -14.46 11.86 -1.47
CA ASP A 23 -14.57 10.69 -2.35
C ASP A 23 -13.41 9.69 -2.17
N ALA A 24 -12.47 9.93 -1.25
CA ALA A 24 -11.35 9.01 -1.00
C ALA A 24 -11.76 7.82 -0.13
N SER A 25 -11.25 6.64 -0.46
CA SER A 25 -11.42 5.42 0.35
C SER A 25 -10.73 5.50 1.73
N GLY A 26 -9.80 6.44 1.89
CA GLY A 26 -8.93 6.57 3.06
C GLY A 26 -7.65 5.73 2.98
N TYR A 27 -7.38 5.08 1.84
CA TYR A 27 -6.10 4.46 1.53
C TYR A 27 -5.15 5.44 0.80
N PRO A 28 -3.83 5.24 0.84
CA PRO A 28 -2.90 6.16 0.19
C PRO A 28 -3.02 6.04 -1.33
N SER A 29 -2.83 7.15 -2.05
CA SER A 29 -2.83 7.14 -3.53
C SER A 29 -1.62 6.41 -4.13
N SER A 30 -0.56 6.21 -3.36
CA SER A 30 0.63 5.46 -3.78
C SER A 30 1.40 4.87 -2.60
N LEU A 31 2.29 3.91 -2.88
CA LEU A 31 3.08 3.23 -1.84
C LEU A 31 4.16 4.14 -1.23
N GLU A 32 4.60 5.15 -1.96
CA GLU A 32 5.64 6.11 -1.54
C GLU A 32 5.17 6.92 -0.34
N ILE A 33 3.86 7.22 -0.28
CA ILE A 33 3.24 7.99 0.81
C ILE A 33 3.49 7.32 2.16
N LEU A 34 3.57 5.98 2.20
CA LEU A 34 3.86 5.24 3.43
C LEU A 34 5.25 5.58 4.00
N VAL A 35 6.21 5.93 3.15
CA VAL A 35 7.59 6.25 3.52
C VAL A 35 7.80 7.76 3.65
N GLN A 36 7.32 8.55 2.69
CA GLN A 36 7.38 10.00 2.73
C GLN A 36 6.68 10.51 4.00
N GLY A 37 5.56 9.87 4.33
CA GLY A 37 4.70 10.22 5.43
C GLY A 37 3.77 11.38 5.09
N VAL A 38 2.80 11.58 5.96
CA VAL A 38 1.78 12.63 5.85
C VAL A 38 1.75 13.46 7.12
N THR A 39 1.33 14.72 7.01
CA THR A 39 1.17 15.58 8.17
C THR A 39 0.04 15.07 9.06
N ASP A 40 0.32 14.88 10.35
CA ASP A 40 -0.72 14.59 11.34
C ASP A 40 -1.59 15.82 11.57
N LEU A 41 -2.83 15.77 11.11
CA LEU A 41 -3.77 16.87 11.30
C LEU A 41 -4.17 17.06 12.77
N ARG A 42 -4.09 16.01 13.59
CA ARG A 42 -4.44 16.04 15.02
C ARG A 42 -3.26 16.37 15.93
N ASP A 43 -2.02 16.30 15.43
CA ASP A 43 -0.87 16.80 16.18
C ASP A 43 -0.84 18.34 16.11
N PRO A 44 -0.84 19.05 17.25
CA PRO A 44 -0.78 20.51 17.26
C PRO A 44 0.50 21.08 16.63
N ASN A 45 1.58 20.30 16.58
CA ASN A 45 2.84 20.66 15.94
C ASN A 45 2.93 20.17 14.49
N LYS A 46 1.87 19.58 13.92
CA LYS A 46 1.80 19.10 12.53
C LYS A 46 2.98 18.19 12.15
N ARG A 47 3.35 17.27 13.06
CA ARG A 47 4.42 16.31 12.82
C ARG A 47 4.05 15.34 11.71
N THR A 48 5.04 14.90 10.95
CA THR A 48 4.85 13.89 9.90
C THR A 48 4.72 12.49 10.51
N ILE A 49 3.65 11.78 10.18
CA ILE A 49 3.49 10.35 10.46
C ILE A 49 4.07 9.58 9.29
N ARG A 50 4.99 8.65 9.57
CA ARG A 50 5.50 7.69 8.59
C ARG A 50 5.04 6.30 8.99
N PHE A 51 4.54 5.54 8.02
CA PHE A 51 4.02 4.18 8.23
C PHE A 51 5.09 3.13 7.95
N LEU A 52 6.07 3.46 7.10
CA LEU A 52 7.24 2.65 6.79
C LEU A 52 8.53 3.46 6.93
N ARG A 53 9.61 2.79 7.37
CA ARG A 53 10.96 3.35 7.33
C ARG A 53 11.60 3.27 5.94
N ARG A 54 11.21 2.25 5.16
CA ARG A 54 11.60 2.02 3.76
C ARG A 54 10.52 1.17 3.10
N LEU A 55 10.26 1.41 1.82
CA LEU A 55 9.36 0.57 1.03
C LEU A 55 10.07 -0.77 0.71
N PRO A 56 9.55 -1.92 1.15
CA PRO A 56 10.10 -3.21 0.74
C PRO A 56 9.80 -3.48 -0.74
N ARG A 57 10.70 -4.20 -1.40
CA ARG A 57 10.49 -4.72 -2.76
C ARG A 57 9.82 -6.09 -2.68
N ASP A 58 9.11 -6.48 -3.73
CA ASP A 58 8.73 -7.88 -3.93
C ASP A 58 9.99 -8.73 -4.14
N PRO A 59 10.30 -9.68 -3.24
CA PRO A 59 11.48 -10.54 -3.37
C PRO A 59 11.48 -11.41 -4.63
N MET A 60 10.31 -11.63 -5.23
CA MET A 60 10.14 -12.48 -6.42
C MET A 60 10.20 -11.69 -7.73
N TYR A 61 10.35 -10.36 -7.66
CA TYR A 61 10.42 -9.53 -8.86
C TYR A 61 11.82 -9.63 -9.52
N PRO A 62 11.92 -9.96 -10.82
CA PRO A 62 13.17 -10.38 -11.44
C PRO A 62 14.16 -9.25 -11.72
N ASP A 63 13.67 -8.04 -11.98
CA ASP A 63 14.52 -6.90 -12.34
C ASP A 63 15.02 -6.17 -11.08
N PRO A 64 16.33 -6.18 -10.79
CA PRO A 64 16.89 -5.54 -9.61
C PRO A 64 16.95 -4.00 -9.70
N GLU A 65 16.79 -3.39 -10.87
CA GLU A 65 16.82 -1.94 -11.05
C GLU A 65 15.43 -1.29 -10.87
N ALA A 66 14.36 -2.10 -10.96
CA ALA A 66 13.00 -1.64 -10.74
C ALA A 66 12.81 -1.02 -9.34
N SER A 67 12.08 0.10 -9.30
CA SER A 67 11.76 0.78 -8.06
C SER A 67 10.84 -0.08 -7.19
N ALA A 68 10.96 0.02 -5.85
CA ALA A 68 10.24 -0.87 -4.95
C ALA A 68 8.72 -0.85 -5.13
N GLN A 69 8.16 0.29 -5.56
CA GLN A 69 6.73 0.45 -5.78
C GLN A 69 6.22 -0.28 -7.02
N ASP A 70 7.09 -0.45 -8.02
CA ASP A 70 6.76 -1.04 -9.31
C ASP A 70 6.93 -2.56 -9.28
N THR A 71 7.60 -3.07 -8.24
CA THR A 71 7.73 -4.51 -8.02
C THR A 71 6.47 -5.18 -7.49
N TRP A 72 5.49 -4.39 -7.00
CA TRP A 72 4.24 -4.89 -6.44
C TRP A 72 3.06 -4.63 -7.39
N GLY A 73 2.22 -5.64 -7.57
CA GLY A 73 0.87 -5.44 -8.12
C GLY A 73 0.03 -4.70 -7.10
N LYS A 74 -0.69 -3.66 -7.51
CA LYS A 74 -1.51 -2.83 -6.63
C LYS A 74 -2.98 -3.13 -6.87
N ARG A 75 -3.74 -3.12 -5.78
CA ARG A 75 -5.18 -3.29 -5.77
C ARG A 75 -5.80 -2.05 -5.14
N SER A 76 -6.74 -1.43 -5.82
CA SER A 76 -7.55 -0.31 -5.30
C SER A 76 -8.74 -0.80 -4.49
N TYR A 77 -9.27 0.06 -3.62
CA TYR A 77 -10.43 -0.28 -2.79
C TYR A 77 -11.68 -0.57 -3.61
N GLU A 78 -11.84 0.11 -4.75
CA GLU A 78 -12.97 -0.07 -5.67
C GLU A 78 -12.89 -1.34 -6.52
N SER A 79 -11.77 -2.07 -6.47
CA SER A 79 -11.59 -3.27 -7.30
C SER A 79 -12.32 -4.50 -6.75
N ASP A 80 -12.86 -5.30 -7.66
CA ASP A 80 -13.54 -6.55 -7.33
C ASP A 80 -12.60 -7.53 -6.59
N PRO A 81 -13.08 -8.31 -5.62
CA PRO A 81 -12.28 -9.30 -4.91
C PRO A 81 -11.60 -10.30 -5.85
N ASP A 82 -12.30 -10.74 -6.89
CA ASP A 82 -11.83 -11.75 -7.84
C ASP A 82 -11.08 -11.14 -9.05
N ALA A 83 -11.08 -9.80 -9.19
CA ALA A 83 -10.43 -9.10 -10.29
C ALA A 83 -9.72 -7.84 -9.77
N PRO A 84 -8.57 -8.00 -9.08
CA PRO A 84 -7.81 -6.87 -8.54
C PRO A 84 -7.34 -5.95 -9.66
N ARG A 85 -7.58 -4.65 -9.47
CA ARG A 85 -7.19 -3.59 -10.42
C ARG A 85 -6.57 -2.43 -9.67
N GLU A 86 -5.58 -1.80 -10.30
CA GLU A 86 -5.09 -0.49 -9.87
C GLU A 86 -6.19 0.56 -10.02
N GLY A 87 -6.09 1.65 -9.26
CA GLY A 87 -7.09 2.70 -9.22
C GLY A 87 -6.57 3.95 -8.53
N ALA A 88 -7.47 4.74 -7.95
CA ALA A 88 -7.12 6.00 -7.28
C ALA A 88 -6.30 5.81 -5.99
N ASP A 89 -6.38 4.62 -5.40
CA ASP A 89 -5.77 4.27 -4.12
C ASP A 89 -5.10 2.90 -4.15
N VAL A 90 -4.24 2.66 -3.15
CA VAL A 90 -3.61 1.37 -2.90
C VAL A 90 -4.22 0.77 -1.64
N TYR A 91 -5.23 -0.07 -1.83
CA TYR A 91 -5.87 -0.85 -0.78
C TYR A 91 -5.02 -2.05 -0.34
N ASN A 92 -4.46 -2.77 -1.31
CA ASN A 92 -3.63 -3.95 -1.06
C ASN A 92 -2.54 -4.08 -2.14
N VAL A 93 -1.54 -4.91 -1.84
CA VAL A 93 -0.46 -5.27 -2.75
C VAL A 93 -0.33 -6.78 -2.87
N TYR A 94 0.12 -7.26 -4.02
CA TYR A 94 0.37 -8.67 -4.29
C TYR A 94 1.60 -8.84 -5.17
N SER A 95 2.22 -10.03 -5.13
CA SER A 95 3.41 -10.31 -5.97
C SER A 95 3.03 -10.39 -7.45
N LEU A 96 3.88 -9.84 -8.32
CA LEU A 96 3.73 -9.98 -9.77
C LEU A 96 4.29 -11.32 -10.29
N SER A 97 4.92 -12.12 -9.43
CA SER A 97 5.41 -13.44 -9.81
C SER A 97 4.26 -14.36 -10.22
N ARG A 98 4.51 -15.11 -11.31
CA ARG A 98 3.62 -16.19 -11.77
C ARG A 98 3.91 -17.51 -11.08
N GLU A 99 4.89 -17.54 -10.19
CA GLU A 99 5.30 -18.74 -9.49
C GLU A 99 4.30 -19.11 -8.39
N THR A 100 4.35 -20.39 -8.03
CA THR A 100 3.53 -20.97 -6.98
C THR A 100 4.43 -21.30 -5.80
N GLY A 101 4.00 -20.92 -4.60
CA GLY A 101 4.70 -21.30 -3.38
C GLY A 101 4.72 -22.81 -3.19
N MET A 102 5.59 -23.30 -2.32
CA MET A 102 5.70 -24.73 -2.00
C MET A 102 4.41 -25.34 -1.45
N ASN A 103 3.48 -24.51 -0.97
CA ASN A 103 2.15 -24.87 -0.50
C ASN A 103 1.10 -25.00 -1.64
N GLY A 104 1.48 -24.79 -2.90
CA GLY A 104 0.58 -24.85 -4.04
C GLY A 104 -0.27 -23.59 -4.25
N ILE A 105 -0.07 -22.52 -3.47
CA ILE A 105 -0.79 -21.25 -3.62
C ILE A 105 0.09 -20.28 -4.43
N ALA A 106 -0.48 -19.59 -5.41
CA ALA A 106 0.26 -18.61 -6.21
C ALA A 106 0.69 -17.43 -5.34
N TYR A 107 1.90 -16.89 -5.54
CA TYR A 107 2.39 -15.75 -4.73
C TYR A 107 1.50 -14.50 -4.83
N ARG A 108 0.73 -14.38 -5.93
CA ARG A 108 -0.26 -13.31 -6.13
C ARG A 108 -1.54 -13.47 -5.30
N GLU A 109 -1.81 -14.66 -4.78
CA GLU A 109 -3.01 -14.99 -3.97
C GLU A 109 -2.72 -15.05 -2.47
N TRP A 110 -1.46 -14.82 -2.09
CA TRP A 110 -0.99 -14.80 -0.71
C TRP A 110 -1.20 -13.44 -0.07
#